data_AF-A0A0S9MYF0-F1
#
_entry.id   AF-A0A0S9MYF0-F1
#
_cell.length_a   1.000
_cell.length_b   1.000
_cell.length_c   1.000
_cell.angle_alpha   90.00
_cell.angle_beta   90.00
_cell.angle_gamma   90.00
#
_symmetry.space_group_name_H-M   'P 1'
#
loop_
_entity.id
_entity.type
_entity.pdbx_description
1 polymer ?
#
loop_
_entity_poly.entity_id
_entity_poly.type
_entity_poly.pdbx_seq_one_letter_code
_entity_poly.pdbx_strand_id
1 'polypeptide(L)'
;MGFANANTYTHFNGSNLTNDSWTLKSTTINAELTLTAPGVAKEFKAAYKVSFVETPNNATTCPTAGTDSPTQLCSDIFVIFGSLGEPFTYDGYSYSFNFSATPAFNLNDAQCLLATGATGCLGFSTYERTNTPVTFQFALNATEIPEPASIALLGAGLLGLAGIRRRQQKNKA
;
A
#
# COMPACT_ATOMS: atom_id res chain seq x y z
N MET A 1 -16.12 2.20 -4.17
CA MET A 1 -15.12 1.83 -5.18
C MET A 1 -14.45 0.54 -4.72
N GLY A 2 -14.26 -0.43 -5.61
CA GLY A 2 -13.69 -1.74 -5.26
C GLY A 2 -12.17 -1.79 -5.45
N PHE A 3 -11.51 -2.71 -4.76
CA PHE A 3 -10.12 -3.03 -5.01
C PHE A 3 -9.96 -3.72 -6.38
N ALA A 4 -8.95 -3.30 -7.13
CA ALA A 4 -8.48 -3.97 -8.33
C ALA A 4 -7.29 -4.88 -7.98
N ASN A 5 -7.26 -6.09 -8.54
CA ASN A 5 -6.09 -6.97 -8.42
C ASN A 5 -4.92 -6.38 -9.20
N ALA A 6 -3.74 -6.39 -8.58
CA ALA A 6 -2.47 -6.06 -9.24
C ALA A 6 -1.76 -7.36 -9.65
N ASN A 7 -1.00 -7.95 -8.74
CA ASN A 7 -0.18 -9.13 -8.98
C ASN A 7 -0.38 -10.17 -7.87
N THR A 8 -0.19 -11.44 -8.20
CA THR A 8 -0.10 -12.52 -7.23
C THR A 8 1.35 -12.95 -7.09
N TYR A 9 1.88 -12.92 -5.87
CA TYR A 9 3.18 -13.49 -5.54
C TYR A 9 2.97 -14.76 -4.72
N THR A 10 3.66 -15.82 -5.12
CA THR A 10 3.61 -17.10 -4.41
C THR A 10 4.91 -17.33 -3.68
N HIS A 11 4.83 -17.50 -2.35
CA HIS A 11 5.96 -17.96 -1.57
C HIS A 11 5.96 -19.50 -1.60
N PHE A 12 7.00 -20.06 -2.23
CA PHE A 12 7.16 -21.51 -2.35
C PHE A 12 8.02 -22.03 -1.20
N ASN A 13 7.40 -22.76 -0.28
CA ASN A 13 8.09 -23.38 0.85
C ASN A 13 8.01 -24.91 0.74
N GLY A 14 8.68 -25.46 -0.28
CA GLY A 14 8.50 -26.87 -0.69
C GLY A 14 9.66 -27.81 -0.37
N SER A 15 10.80 -27.29 0.10
CA SER A 15 12.03 -28.06 0.22
C SER A 15 12.43 -28.20 1.68
N ASN A 16 12.82 -29.40 2.10
CA ASN A 16 13.47 -29.59 3.39
C ASN A 16 14.89 -29.03 3.32
N LEU A 17 15.02 -27.74 3.57
CA LEU A 17 16.29 -27.05 3.59
C LEU A 17 17.01 -27.41 4.90
N THR A 18 18.18 -28.03 4.76
CA THR A 18 19.06 -28.34 5.88
C THR A 18 19.85 -27.10 6.30
N ASN A 19 20.54 -27.18 7.44
CA ASN A 19 21.37 -26.08 7.97
C ASN A 19 22.47 -25.58 7.00
N ASP A 20 22.83 -26.38 5.98
CA ASP A 20 23.85 -26.03 4.98
C ASP A 20 23.23 -25.45 3.69
N SER A 21 21.92 -25.26 3.66
CA SER A 21 21.22 -24.74 2.49
C SER A 21 21.40 -23.23 2.37
N TRP A 22 21.70 -22.75 1.16
CA TRP A 22 21.66 -21.33 0.87
C TRP A 22 20.24 -20.91 0.53
N THR A 23 19.67 -20.04 1.35
CA THR A 23 18.38 -19.42 1.08
C THR A 23 18.54 -17.95 0.73
N LEU A 24 17.71 -17.48 -0.21
CA LEU A 24 17.65 -16.07 -0.53
C LEU A 24 17.16 -15.32 0.72
N LYS A 25 17.91 -14.33 1.20
CA LYS A 25 17.52 -13.53 2.38
C LYS A 25 16.74 -12.28 2.02
N SER A 26 16.95 -11.76 0.81
CA SER A 26 16.26 -10.55 0.36
C SER A 26 16.23 -10.45 -1.15
N THR A 27 15.22 -9.74 -1.66
CA THR A 27 15.19 -9.29 -3.05
C THR A 27 14.51 -7.93 -3.16
N THR A 28 14.49 -7.37 -4.37
CA THR A 28 13.72 -6.16 -4.69
C THR A 28 12.75 -6.48 -5.80
N ILE A 29 11.48 -6.11 -5.59
CA ILE A 29 10.44 -6.14 -6.61
C ILE A 29 10.28 -4.71 -7.14
N ASN A 30 10.59 -4.49 -8.41
CA ASN A 30 10.28 -3.24 -9.09
C ASN A 30 8.86 -3.32 -9.65
N ALA A 31 7.99 -2.43 -9.19
CA ALA A 31 6.61 -2.34 -9.63
C ALA A 31 6.39 -1.05 -10.42
N GLU A 32 5.56 -1.18 -11.45
CA GLU A 32 5.12 -0.08 -12.29
C GLU A 32 3.60 -0.12 -12.40
N LEU A 33 2.97 1.05 -12.28
CA LEU A 33 1.54 1.23 -12.46
C LEU A 33 1.31 2.43 -13.38
N THR A 34 0.52 2.22 -14.41
CA THR A 34 0.07 3.30 -15.29
C THR A 34 -1.43 3.48 -15.15
N LEU A 35 -1.83 4.68 -14.73
CA LEU A 35 -3.22 5.10 -14.70
C LEU A 35 -3.52 5.91 -15.95
N THR A 36 -4.63 5.60 -16.61
CA THR A 36 -5.06 6.30 -17.83
C THR A 36 -6.44 6.92 -17.61
N ALA A 37 -6.59 8.12 -18.16
CA ALA A 37 -7.83 8.89 -18.22
C ALA A 37 -7.85 9.66 -19.56
N PRO A 38 -8.98 10.25 -19.97
CA PRO A 38 -9.04 11.04 -21.19
C PRO A 38 -7.94 12.12 -21.23
N GLY A 39 -7.02 12.00 -22.19
CA GLY A 39 -5.91 12.95 -22.39
C GLY A 39 -4.75 12.86 -21.39
N VAL A 40 -4.76 11.92 -20.44
CA VAL A 40 -3.70 11.76 -19.43
C VAL A 40 -3.31 10.30 -19.23
N ALA A 41 -2.00 10.05 -19.21
CA ALA A 41 -1.41 8.82 -18.68
C ALA A 41 -0.43 9.22 -17.57
N LYS A 42 -0.58 8.62 -16.38
CA LYS A 42 0.29 8.87 -15.24
C LYS A 42 0.94 7.57 -14.79
N GLU A 43 2.26 7.59 -14.76
CA GLU A 43 3.10 6.44 -14.41
C GLU A 43 3.61 6.58 -12.96
N PHE A 44 3.60 5.47 -12.24
CA PHE A 44 4.11 5.33 -10.90
C PHE A 44 5.10 4.18 -10.86
N LYS A 45 6.27 4.40 -10.26
CA LYS A 45 7.28 3.37 -10.02
C LYS A 45 7.56 3.25 -8.53
N ALA A 46 7.68 2.02 -8.06
CA ALA A 46 8.12 1.71 -6.71
C ALA A 46 9.09 0.53 -6.72
N ALA A 47 10.03 0.55 -5.79
CA ALA A 47 10.91 -0.56 -5.50
C ALA A 47 10.56 -1.09 -4.11
N TYR A 48 9.98 -2.29 -4.05
CA TYR A 48 9.67 -2.95 -2.79
C TYR A 48 10.82 -3.85 -2.39
N LYS A 49 11.36 -3.66 -1.20
CA LYS A 49 12.30 -4.62 -0.63
C LYS A 49 11.52 -5.78 -0.04
N VAL A 50 12.03 -6.98 -0.22
CA VAL A 50 11.50 -8.19 0.38
C VAL A 50 12.57 -8.76 1.29
N SER A 51 12.18 -9.15 2.50
CA SER A 51 12.99 -9.97 3.42
C SER A 51 12.37 -11.36 3.48
N PHE A 52 13.22 -12.38 3.40
CA PHE A 52 12.85 -13.78 3.56
C PHE A 52 13.52 -14.35 4.80
N VAL A 53 12.76 -15.07 5.61
CA VAL A 53 13.29 -15.89 6.69
C VAL A 53 12.91 -17.34 6.44
N GLU A 54 13.91 -18.12 6.04
CA GLU A 54 13.87 -19.56 6.23
C GLU A 54 14.01 -19.86 7.72
N THR A 55 12.98 -20.44 8.29
CA THR A 55 12.91 -20.80 9.71
C THR A 55 13.41 -22.23 9.92
N PRO A 56 13.86 -22.59 11.14
CA PRO A 56 14.26 -23.96 11.40
C PRO A 56 13.08 -24.93 11.20
N ASN A 57 13.28 -25.99 10.43
CA ASN A 57 12.31 -27.07 10.24
C ASN A 57 12.20 -27.98 11.48
N ASN A 58 11.89 -27.39 12.64
CA ASN A 58 11.73 -28.06 13.92
C ASN A 58 10.69 -27.34 14.79
N ALA A 59 9.57 -28.03 15.06
CA ALA A 59 8.48 -27.52 15.89
C ALA A 59 8.90 -27.18 17.35
N THR A 60 9.88 -27.90 17.91
CA THR A 60 10.28 -27.77 19.32
C THR A 60 11.07 -26.49 19.58
N THR A 61 11.93 -26.10 18.63
CA THR A 61 12.78 -24.90 18.72
C THR A 61 12.25 -23.79 17.85
N CYS A 62 10.96 -23.83 17.51
CA CYS A 62 10.38 -22.91 16.57
C CYS A 62 10.28 -21.51 17.20
N PRO A 63 10.98 -20.48 16.68
CA PRO A 63 10.90 -19.14 17.24
C PRO A 63 9.49 -18.54 17.13
N THR A 64 8.65 -19.11 16.27
CA THR A 64 7.26 -18.72 15.99
C THR A 64 6.24 -19.77 16.47
N ALA A 65 6.65 -20.71 17.34
CA ALA A 65 5.82 -21.83 17.83
C ALA A 65 4.46 -21.43 18.42
N GLY A 66 4.33 -20.20 18.95
CA GLY A 66 3.08 -19.71 19.53
C GLY A 66 2.00 -19.37 18.50
N THR A 67 2.36 -19.30 17.23
CA THR A 67 1.46 -18.90 16.13
C THR A 67 1.43 -19.87 14.96
N ASP A 68 2.47 -20.71 14.84
CA ASP A 68 2.39 -21.92 14.04
C ASP A 68 1.69 -23.03 14.87
N SER A 69 1.06 -24.00 14.21
CA SER A 69 0.50 -25.14 14.94
C SER A 69 1.62 -25.84 15.72
N PRO A 70 1.43 -26.20 17.01
CA PRO A 70 2.47 -26.83 17.83
C PRO A 70 2.91 -28.21 17.30
N THR A 71 2.15 -28.79 16.36
CA THR A 71 2.48 -30.05 15.68
C THR A 71 3.09 -29.83 14.28
N GLN A 72 3.21 -28.59 13.82
CA GLN A 72 3.79 -28.24 12.52
C GLN A 72 5.22 -27.73 12.68
N LEU A 73 6.02 -27.96 11.64
CA LEU A 73 7.31 -27.31 11.46
C LEU A 73 7.10 -25.80 11.30
N CYS A 74 8.12 -25.00 11.57
CA CYS A 74 7.99 -23.55 11.48
C CYS A 74 7.56 -23.10 10.08
N SER A 75 6.76 -22.03 10.04
CA SER A 75 6.45 -21.37 8.78
C SER A 75 7.55 -20.39 8.40
N ASP A 76 7.91 -20.38 7.12
CA ASP A 76 8.83 -19.39 6.59
C ASP A 76 8.14 -18.06 6.33
N ILE A 77 8.91 -17.00 6.44
CA ILE A 77 8.37 -15.64 6.53
C ILE A 77 8.76 -14.86 5.27
N PHE A 78 7.75 -14.22 4.67
CA PHE A 78 7.91 -13.22 3.64
C PHE A 78 7.49 -11.86 4.20
N VAL A 79 8.38 -10.87 4.19
CA VAL A 79 8.07 -9.48 4.55
C VAL A 79 8.34 -8.56 3.37
N ILE A 80 7.44 -7.63 3.10
CA ILE A 80 7.58 -6.61 2.06
C ILE A 80 7.60 -5.20 2.66
N PHE A 81 8.49 -4.37 2.13
CA PHE A 81 8.65 -2.98 2.53
C PHE A 81 8.50 -2.05 1.33
N GLY A 82 7.74 -0.97 1.52
CA GLY A 82 7.64 0.14 0.57
C GLY A 82 6.21 0.67 0.48
N SER A 83 6.03 1.68 -0.37
CA SER A 83 4.76 2.31 -0.68
C SER A 83 4.70 2.58 -2.18
N LEU A 84 3.51 2.52 -2.78
CA LEU A 84 3.31 2.94 -4.17
C LEU A 84 2.72 4.35 -4.20
N GLY A 85 3.51 5.28 -4.74
CA GLY A 85 3.03 6.55 -5.24
C GLY A 85 2.54 7.53 -4.17
N GLU A 86 2.85 8.80 -4.38
CA GLU A 86 2.24 9.87 -3.60
C GLU A 86 0.83 10.19 -4.11
N PRO A 87 -0.03 10.78 -3.27
CA PRO A 87 -1.32 11.31 -3.71
C PRO A 87 -1.16 12.25 -4.91
N PHE A 88 -2.18 12.30 -5.76
CA PHE A 88 -2.15 13.15 -6.95
C PHE A 88 -3.48 13.78 -7.28
N THR A 89 -3.44 14.92 -7.96
CA THR A 89 -4.65 15.62 -8.37
C THR A 89 -4.98 15.34 -9.83
N TYR A 90 -6.25 15.14 -10.13
CA TYR A 90 -6.78 15.07 -11.50
C TYR A 90 -8.24 15.55 -11.49
N ASP A 91 -8.59 16.40 -12.45
CA ASP A 91 -9.96 16.88 -12.68
C ASP A 91 -10.67 17.44 -11.42
N GLY A 92 -9.94 18.22 -10.60
CA GLY A 92 -10.50 18.80 -9.37
C GLY A 92 -10.62 17.82 -8.19
N TYR A 93 -10.12 16.60 -8.32
CA TYR A 93 -10.06 15.62 -7.23
C TYR A 93 -8.62 15.33 -6.81
N SER A 94 -8.42 15.09 -5.52
CA SER A 94 -7.22 14.49 -4.94
C SER A 94 -7.43 12.99 -4.77
N TYR A 95 -6.57 12.21 -5.42
CA TYR A 95 -6.56 10.75 -5.42
C TYR A 95 -5.44 10.23 -4.50
N SER A 96 -5.79 9.29 -3.63
CA SER A 96 -4.82 8.53 -2.83
C SER A 96 -4.96 7.03 -3.09
N PHE A 97 -3.86 6.30 -2.93
CA PHE A 97 -3.87 4.85 -3.04
C PHE A 97 -4.23 4.19 -1.71
N ASN A 98 -5.05 3.14 -1.77
CA ASN A 98 -5.21 2.17 -0.69
C ASN A 98 -4.74 0.80 -1.18
N PHE A 99 -3.99 0.09 -0.35
CA PHE A 99 -3.48 -1.24 -0.66
C PHE A 99 -4.11 -2.30 0.25
N SER A 100 -4.29 -3.49 -0.31
CA SER A 100 -4.73 -4.67 0.40
C SER A 100 -4.10 -5.91 -0.21
N ALA A 101 -4.19 -7.04 0.49
CA ALA A 101 -3.74 -8.33 0.01
C ALA A 101 -4.74 -9.42 0.39
N THR A 102 -4.82 -10.47 -0.43
CA THR A 102 -5.64 -11.66 -0.15
C THR A 102 -4.81 -12.94 -0.38
N PRO A 103 -4.67 -13.82 0.64
CA PRO A 103 -5.08 -13.62 2.03
C PRO A 103 -4.40 -12.40 2.66
N ALA A 104 -5.02 -11.87 3.71
CA ALA A 104 -4.52 -10.67 4.39
C ALA A 104 -3.12 -10.92 4.98
N PHE A 105 -2.33 -9.85 5.08
CA PHE A 105 -1.08 -9.90 5.83
C PHE A 105 -1.38 -10.21 7.29
N ASN A 106 -0.81 -11.30 7.79
CA ASN A 106 -1.16 -11.91 9.06
C ASN A 106 0.07 -12.23 9.93
N LEU A 107 1.19 -11.56 9.67
CA LEU A 107 2.36 -11.70 10.54
C LEU A 107 2.10 -11.08 11.90
N ASN A 108 2.48 -11.80 12.95
CA ASN A 108 2.50 -11.27 14.31
C ASN A 108 3.84 -10.60 14.65
N ASP A 109 3.89 -9.97 15.82
CA ASP A 109 5.06 -9.24 16.30
C ASP A 109 6.32 -10.10 16.42
N ALA A 110 6.22 -11.37 16.83
CA ALA A 110 7.38 -12.25 16.94
C ALA A 110 7.95 -12.62 15.55
N GLN A 111 7.08 -12.90 14.58
CA GLN A 111 7.48 -13.13 13.19
C GLN A 111 8.13 -11.88 12.58
N CYS A 112 7.56 -10.70 12.83
CA CYS A 112 8.12 -9.45 12.35
C CYS A 112 9.47 -9.13 13.00
N LEU A 113 9.62 -9.33 14.31
CA LEU A 113 10.89 -9.16 15.02
C LEU A 113 11.96 -10.10 14.46
N LEU A 114 11.61 -11.35 14.16
CA LEU A 114 12.54 -12.31 13.56
C LEU A 114 12.99 -11.89 12.15
N ALA A 115 12.06 -11.39 11.33
CA ALA A 115 12.35 -11.05 9.93
C ALA A 115 12.96 -9.67 9.71
N THR A 116 12.75 -8.74 10.64
CA THR A 116 13.03 -7.31 10.44
C THR A 116 13.75 -6.64 11.61
N GLY A 117 13.72 -7.25 12.80
CA GLY A 117 14.16 -6.62 14.05
C GLY A 117 13.15 -5.64 14.67
N ALA A 118 11.96 -5.49 14.08
CA ALA A 118 10.88 -4.63 14.58
C ALA A 118 9.50 -5.32 14.51
N THR A 119 8.55 -4.83 15.29
CA THR A 119 7.13 -5.27 15.23
C THR A 119 6.36 -4.54 14.12
N GLY A 120 5.15 -5.02 13.79
CA GLY A 120 4.24 -4.32 12.86
C GLY A 120 4.64 -4.31 11.38
N CYS A 121 5.37 -5.33 10.93
CA CYS A 121 5.75 -5.50 9.52
C CYS A 121 4.58 -5.99 8.65
N LEU A 122 4.66 -5.76 7.33
CA LEU A 122 3.68 -6.27 6.36
C LEU A 122 4.22 -7.51 5.66
N GLY A 123 3.47 -8.60 5.71
CA GLY A 123 3.91 -9.86 5.13
C GLY A 123 2.99 -11.02 5.47
N PHE A 124 3.45 -12.23 5.18
CA PHE A 124 2.72 -13.46 5.47
C PHE A 124 3.70 -14.61 5.69
N SER A 125 3.22 -15.67 6.34
CA SER A 125 3.98 -16.89 6.56
C SER A 125 3.48 -18.03 5.66
N THR A 126 4.37 -18.94 5.32
CA THR A 126 4.05 -20.14 4.52
C THR A 126 4.48 -21.38 5.29
N TYR A 127 3.53 -22.27 5.58
CA TYR A 127 3.83 -23.52 6.25
C TYR A 127 4.85 -24.34 5.46
N GLU A 128 5.71 -25.04 6.19
CA GLU A 128 6.67 -25.97 5.63
C GLU A 128 5.99 -27.01 4.73
N ARG A 129 6.60 -27.27 3.56
CA ARG A 129 6.11 -28.14 2.48
C ARG A 129 4.80 -27.68 1.83
N THR A 130 4.51 -26.38 1.87
CA THR A 130 3.36 -25.78 1.21
C THR A 130 3.73 -24.54 0.41
N ASN A 131 2.78 -24.00 -0.35
CA ASN A 131 2.94 -22.75 -1.07
C ASN A 131 1.79 -21.81 -0.72
N THR A 132 2.10 -20.55 -0.43
CA THR A 132 1.09 -19.53 -0.13
C THR A 132 1.07 -18.50 -1.26
N PRO A 133 0.03 -18.51 -2.13
CA PRO A 133 -0.21 -17.43 -3.07
C PRO A 133 -0.87 -16.24 -2.38
N VAL A 134 -0.34 -15.03 -2.58
CA VAL A 134 -0.92 -13.78 -2.08
C VAL A 134 -1.12 -12.80 -3.22
N THR A 135 -2.38 -12.41 -3.42
CA THR A 135 -2.80 -11.44 -4.42
C THR A 135 -2.82 -10.05 -3.82
N PHE A 136 -1.99 -9.16 -4.33
CA PHE A 136 -1.94 -7.76 -3.98
C PHE A 136 -3.02 -7.01 -4.76
N GLN A 137 -3.64 -6.04 -4.09
CA GLN A 137 -4.77 -5.29 -4.60
C GLN A 137 -4.60 -3.82 -4.25
N PHE A 138 -5.16 -2.95 -5.09
CA PHE A 138 -5.18 -1.52 -4.82
C PHE A 138 -6.54 -0.90 -5.16
N ALA A 139 -6.88 0.19 -4.49
CA ALA A 139 -8.01 1.03 -4.82
C ALA A 139 -7.56 2.50 -4.81
N LEU A 140 -8.26 3.33 -5.58
CA LEU A 140 -8.10 4.78 -5.51
C LEU A 140 -9.24 5.36 -4.69
N ASN A 141 -8.90 6.21 -3.71
CA ASN A 141 -9.85 7.06 -3.04
C ASN A 141 -9.77 8.46 -3.64
N ALA A 142 -10.91 8.96 -4.13
CA ALA A 142 -11.03 10.32 -4.64
C ALA A 142 -11.68 11.22 -3.60
N THR A 143 -11.10 12.41 -3.40
CA THR A 143 -11.63 13.47 -2.55
C THR A 143 -11.73 14.73 -3.38
N GLU A 144 -12.90 15.36 -3.42
CA GLU A 144 -13.08 16.61 -4.16
C GLU A 144 -12.22 17.71 -3.54
N ILE A 145 -11.51 18.47 -4.38
CA ILE A 145 -10.73 19.63 -3.95
C ILE A 145 -11.68 20.83 -4.03
N PRO A 146 -12.04 21.44 -2.89
CA PRO A 146 -12.92 22.60 -2.92
C PRO A 146 -12.32 23.71 -3.76
N GLU A 147 -13.12 24.30 -4.64
CA GLU A 147 -12.71 25.50 -5.36
C GLU A 147 -12.28 26.59 -4.36
N PRO A 148 -11.18 27.30 -4.63
CA PRO A 148 -10.68 28.29 -3.68
C PRO A 148 -11.72 29.41 -3.49
N ALA A 149 -12.01 29.72 -2.22
CA ALA A 149 -12.98 30.75 -1.81
C ALA A 149 -12.68 32.15 -2.38
N SER A 150 -11.52 32.35 -2.97
CA SER A 150 -11.14 33.55 -3.72
C SER A 150 -12.06 33.83 -4.91
N ILE A 151 -12.65 32.82 -5.58
CA ILE A 151 -13.64 33.06 -6.65
C ILE A 151 -14.92 33.67 -6.07
N ALA A 152 -15.39 33.13 -4.95
CA ALA A 152 -16.55 33.67 -4.24
C ALA A 152 -16.28 35.10 -3.73
N LEU A 153 -15.09 35.35 -3.17
CA LEU A 153 -14.65 36.68 -2.73
C LEU A 153 -14.52 37.68 -3.89
N LEU A 154 -13.98 37.24 -5.02
CA LEU A 154 -13.90 38.07 -6.23
C LEU A 154 -15.30 38.43 -6.73
N GLY A 155 -16.21 37.45 -6.80
CA GLY A 155 -17.60 37.68 -7.16
C GLY A 155 -18.30 38.65 -6.21
N ALA A 156 -18.14 38.45 -4.89
CA ALA A 156 -18.69 39.35 -3.88
C ALA A 156 -18.08 40.76 -3.96
N GLY A 157 -16.77 40.87 -4.22
CA GLY A 157 -16.08 42.15 -4.42
C GLY A 157 -16.60 42.91 -5.63
N LEU A 158 -16.80 42.23 -6.77
CA LEU A 158 -17.38 42.82 -7.98
C LEU A 158 -18.83 43.28 -7.78
N LEU A 159 -19.65 42.47 -7.10
CA LEU A 159 -21.03 42.83 -6.74
C LEU A 159 -21.06 44.04 -5.78
N GLY A 160 -20.14 44.08 -4.81
CA GLY A 160 -19.98 45.21 -3.89
C GLY A 160 -19.63 46.52 -4.62
N LEU A 161 -18.68 46.47 -5.55
CA LEU A 161 -18.29 47.61 -6.38
C LEU A 161 -19.44 48.12 -7.27
N ALA A 162 -20.19 47.20 -7.89
CA ALA A 162 -21.38 47.55 -8.68
C ALA A 162 -22.47 48.21 -7.82
N GLY A 163 -22.68 47.72 -6.60
CA GLY A 163 -23.61 48.29 -5.63
C GLY A 163 -23.25 49.72 -5.21
N ILE A 164 -21.96 49.98 -4.93
CA ILE A 164 -21.46 51.31 -4.58
C ILE A 164 -21.64 52.28 -5.75
N ARG A 165 -21.29 51.86 -6.97
CA ARG A 165 -21.41 52.71 -8.18
C ARG A 165 -22.86 53.13 -8.46
N ARG A 166 -23.83 52.22 -8.28
CA ARG A 166 -25.27 52.53 -8.42
C ARG A 166 -25.75 53.56 -7.39
N ARG A 167 -25.29 53.46 -6.13
CA ARG A 167 -25.63 54.45 -5.09
C ARG A 167 -25.09 55.84 -5.41
N GLN A 168 -23.85 55.92 -5.88
CA GLN A 168 -23.25 57.22 -6.25
C GLN A 168 -23.92 57.88 -7.45
N GLN A 169 -24.44 57.11 -8.41
CA GLN A 169 -25.20 57.66 -9.54
C GLN A 169 -26.58 58.16 -9.14
N LYS A 170 -27.27 57.48 -8.20
CA LYS A 170 -28.57 57.94 -7.68
C LYS A 170 -28.48 59.24 -6.85
N ASN A 171 -27.36 59.49 -6.18
CA ASN A 171 -27.16 60.73 -5.40
C ASN A 171 -26.70 61.93 -6.24
N LYS A 172 -26.51 61.76 -7.55
CA LYS A 172 -26.13 62.84 -8.50
C LYS A 172 -27.27 63.28 -9.42
N ALA A 173 -28.45 62.67 -9.30
CA ALA A 173 -29.70 63.08 -9.94
C ALA A 173 -30.65 63.66 -8.89
#